data_AF-A0A1B9KSL4-F1
#
_entry.id   AF-A0A1B9KSL4-F1
#
_cell.length_a   1.000
_cell.length_b   1.000
_cell.length_c   1.000
_cell.angle_alpha   90.00
_cell.angle_beta   90.00
_cell.angle_gamma   90.00
#
_symmetry.space_group_name_H-M   'P 1'
#
loop_
_entity.id
_entity.type
_entity.pdbx_description
1 polymer ?
#
loop_
_entity_poly.entity_id
_entity_poly.type
_entity_poly.pdbx_seq_one_letter_code
_entity_poly.pdbx_strand_id
1 'polypeptide(L)'
;MKALHQILTGTLIYSTQRKKDLPPPTFTDRDLKEGLRRSWTAELIGHLLVKYESEWYADEALSKWNEIDELFEEEKQQQKALIEAGLDELGITEPYLRDFALDVVDEAHEHVKSNWQLEKAQRIKPSLWWKQVAQAQAQNPTANTEANIPKLSNLSADGKAWFIHPVAMVDYFAGNTVLFKKGDKDEIIREINIRLAGFGGNVPTDEFTERTENMIKQFQRDYMQVEETGVVDMNVIKAIDEFSVKYDLPSNEWVKKPPTDDEQMFCPCGLCDGFGKSRHKDMYYGVKLEATHRYEYPGIHRSLLWALKAVIFYLQKENSVYSFRKISSGYRCYDRNLQTNRRTTNHKGKALDIHFNKNGVRTRSCNDMNKLRKEIFNKYLGAKWDWLAGQENMFNLESSDIGATSWVHYDVREFDQIYLKDEYFCKDSATLNGKPLASLL
;
A
#
# COMPACT_ATOMS: atom_id res chain seq x y z
N MET A 1 16.20 4.48 4.77
CA MET A 1 15.30 4.85 3.65
C MET A 1 13.99 5.49 4.11
N LYS A 2 13.21 4.94 5.05
CA LYS A 2 12.08 5.69 5.66
C LYS A 2 12.49 7.01 6.35
N ALA A 3 13.62 7.01 7.05
CA ALA A 3 14.21 8.23 7.61
C ALA A 3 14.67 9.23 6.52
N LEU A 4 15.09 8.76 5.34
CA LEU A 4 15.49 9.61 4.22
C LEU A 4 14.29 10.36 3.63
N HIS A 5 13.21 9.61 3.37
CA HIS A 5 11.95 10.17 2.91
C HIS A 5 11.33 11.11 3.96
N GLN A 6 11.34 10.74 5.25
CA GLN A 6 10.81 11.60 6.31
C GLN A 6 11.64 12.87 6.53
N ILE A 7 12.97 12.82 6.37
CA ILE A 7 13.82 14.01 6.53
C ILE A 7 13.72 14.92 5.29
N LEU A 8 13.68 14.38 4.07
CA LEU A 8 13.47 15.17 2.87
C LEU A 8 12.07 15.83 2.89
N THR A 9 11.01 15.05 3.13
CA THR A 9 9.64 15.55 3.20
C THR A 9 9.43 16.50 4.39
N GLY A 10 10.00 16.20 5.56
CA GLY A 10 9.88 17.03 6.76
C GLY A 10 10.64 18.37 6.68
N THR A 11 11.82 18.38 6.07
CA THR A 11 12.65 19.60 5.95
C THR A 11 12.16 20.50 4.81
N LEU A 12 11.58 19.94 3.74
CA LEU A 12 11.01 20.68 2.62
C LEU A 12 9.60 21.24 2.90
N ILE A 13 8.76 20.53 3.66
CA ILE A 13 7.46 21.08 4.11
C ILE A 13 7.67 22.34 4.97
N TYR A 14 8.74 22.38 5.76
CA TYR A 14 9.07 23.53 6.60
C TYR A 14 9.56 24.75 5.79
N SER A 15 10.09 24.55 4.57
CA SER A 15 10.58 25.65 3.72
C SER A 15 9.51 26.23 2.80
N THR A 16 8.48 25.46 2.40
CA THR A 16 7.44 25.89 1.45
C THR A 16 6.15 26.40 2.10
N GLN A 17 5.98 26.29 3.43
CA GLN A 17 4.80 26.79 4.15
C GLN A 17 4.78 28.31 4.39
N ARG A 18 4.84 29.12 3.32
CA ARG A 18 4.45 30.54 3.37
C ARG A 18 3.35 30.95 2.39
N LYS A 19 2.82 30.04 1.55
CA LYS A 19 1.69 30.37 0.66
C LYS A 19 0.54 29.41 0.93
N LYS A 20 -0.56 29.96 1.44
CA LYS A 20 -1.67 29.21 2.05
C LYS A 20 -2.60 28.45 1.08
N ASP A 21 -2.38 28.54 -0.24
CA ASP A 21 -3.40 28.09 -1.21
C ASP A 21 -2.84 27.29 -2.42
N LEU A 22 -1.80 26.46 -2.24
CA LEU A 22 -1.30 25.59 -3.32
C LEU A 22 -1.39 24.08 -2.97
N PRO A 23 -1.66 23.21 -3.96
CA PRO A 23 -1.63 21.74 -3.79
C PRO A 23 -0.23 21.26 -3.36
N PRO A 24 -0.11 20.05 -2.78
CA PRO A 24 1.17 19.52 -2.31
C PRO A 24 2.22 19.53 -3.43
N PRO A 25 3.47 19.95 -3.15
CA PRO A 25 4.44 20.21 -4.20
C PRO A 25 4.84 18.92 -4.91
N THR A 26 4.76 18.92 -6.24
CA THR A 26 5.53 18.01 -7.08
C THR A 26 7.00 18.38 -6.96
N PHE A 27 7.84 17.43 -6.55
CA PHE A 27 9.28 17.62 -6.43
C PHE A 27 9.89 17.95 -7.79
N THR A 28 10.48 19.13 -7.92
CA THR A 28 11.11 19.61 -9.17
C THR A 28 12.63 19.76 -9.01
N ASP A 29 13.37 19.82 -10.12
CA ASP A 29 14.81 20.15 -10.14
C ASP A 29 15.14 21.44 -9.37
N ARG A 30 14.19 22.37 -9.30
CA ARG A 30 14.32 23.62 -8.55
C ARG A 30 14.34 23.39 -7.04
N ASP A 31 13.56 22.42 -6.55
CA ASP A 31 13.45 22.10 -5.13
C ASP A 31 14.70 21.36 -4.62
N LEU A 32 15.30 20.52 -5.47
CA LEU A 32 16.59 19.88 -5.21
C LEU A 32 17.72 20.92 -5.09
N LYS A 33 17.76 21.89 -6.02
CA LYS A 33 18.73 23.00 -6.00
C LYS A 33 18.58 23.85 -4.72
N GLU A 34 17.35 24.09 -4.26
CA GLU A 34 17.08 24.84 -3.05
C GLU A 34 17.43 24.09 -1.76
N GLY A 35 17.30 22.76 -1.75
CA GLY A 35 17.71 21.91 -0.61
C GLY A 35 19.23 21.83 -0.43
N LEU A 36 19.99 21.87 -1.53
CA LEU A 36 21.46 21.86 -1.51
C LEU A 36 22.07 23.18 -1.02
N ARG A 37 21.33 24.30 -1.09
CA ARG A 37 21.74 25.63 -0.57
C ARG A 37 21.75 25.73 0.96
N ARG A 38 21.29 24.69 1.68
CA ARG A 38 21.23 24.69 3.16
C ARG A 38 22.26 23.73 3.72
N SER A 39 23.25 24.27 4.45
CA SER A 39 24.44 23.55 4.94
C SER A 39 24.13 22.22 5.65
N TRP A 40 23.14 22.19 6.53
CA TRP A 40 22.71 21.00 7.26
C TRP A 40 22.09 19.91 6.35
N THR A 41 21.39 20.31 5.28
CA THR A 41 20.73 19.39 4.35
C THR A 41 21.73 18.84 3.33
N ALA A 42 22.69 19.66 2.91
CA ALA A 42 23.85 19.22 2.12
C ALA A 42 24.73 18.23 2.89
N GLU A 43 24.99 18.48 4.18
CA GLU A 43 25.74 17.57 5.05
C GLU A 43 25.03 16.20 5.21
N LEU A 44 23.71 16.22 5.36
CA LEU A 44 22.91 15.02 5.48
C LEU A 44 22.86 14.20 4.17
N ILE A 45 22.73 14.87 3.02
CA ILE A 45 22.83 14.27 1.68
C ILE A 45 24.25 13.70 1.45
N GLY A 46 25.29 14.38 1.93
CA GLY A 46 26.66 13.86 1.94
C GLY A 46 26.81 12.56 2.72
N HIS A 47 26.23 12.47 3.93
CA HIS A 47 26.22 11.23 4.72
C HIS A 47 25.45 10.07 4.05
N LEU A 48 24.50 10.39 3.16
CA LEU A 48 23.73 9.40 2.41
C LEU A 48 24.46 8.91 1.16
N LEU A 49 25.16 9.80 0.46
CA LEU A 49 26.05 9.46 -0.66
C LEU A 49 27.18 8.51 -0.21
N VAL A 50 27.75 8.78 0.97
CA VAL A 50 28.74 7.90 1.61
C VAL A 50 28.16 6.52 1.98
N LYS A 51 26.84 6.43 2.23
CA LYS A 51 26.18 5.18 2.66
C LYS A 51 25.80 4.25 1.50
N TYR A 52 25.71 4.75 0.27
CA TYR A 52 25.38 3.97 -0.95
C TYR A 52 26.59 3.83 -1.90
N GLU A 53 27.77 3.77 -1.31
CA GLU A 53 29.13 3.76 -1.89
C GLU A 53 29.44 2.68 -2.97
N SER A 54 28.51 1.78 -3.31
CA SER A 54 28.73 0.77 -4.37
C SER A 54 28.47 1.28 -5.79
N GLU A 55 27.88 2.46 -5.97
CA GLU A 55 27.41 2.95 -7.29
C GLU A 55 28.22 4.13 -7.85
N TRP A 56 29.27 4.58 -7.15
CA TRP A 56 30.05 5.77 -7.54
C TRP A 56 31.55 5.48 -7.68
N TYR A 57 31.93 4.55 -8.55
CA TYR A 57 33.32 4.53 -9.05
C TYR A 57 33.42 4.11 -10.51
N ALA A 58 34.03 4.99 -11.30
CA ALA A 58 35.30 4.68 -11.92
C ALA A 58 35.97 5.99 -12.32
N ASP A 59 37.28 6.09 -12.10
CA ASP A 59 38.19 7.07 -12.72
C ASP A 59 38.18 8.52 -12.17
N GLU A 60 39.38 8.99 -11.83
CA GLU A 60 39.69 10.39 -11.48
C GLU A 60 39.26 11.33 -12.63
N ALA A 61 39.25 10.82 -13.87
CA ALA A 61 38.77 11.51 -15.08
C ALA A 61 37.24 11.58 -15.25
N LEU A 62 36.45 10.72 -14.60
CA LEU A 62 34.98 10.67 -14.71
C LEU A 62 34.27 11.29 -13.50
N SER A 63 35.04 11.59 -12.45
CA SER A 63 34.51 12.27 -11.29
C SER A 63 34.31 13.76 -11.58
N LYS A 64 33.06 14.15 -11.83
CA LYS A 64 32.63 15.52 -12.13
C LYS A 64 32.72 16.48 -10.93
N TRP A 65 33.68 16.28 -10.02
CA TRP A 65 33.87 17.12 -8.85
C TRP A 65 34.12 18.58 -9.21
N ASN A 66 34.75 18.84 -10.36
CA ASN A 66 34.99 20.18 -10.86
C ASN A 66 33.68 20.91 -11.21
N GLU A 67 32.62 20.18 -11.61
CA GLU A 67 31.29 20.76 -11.88
C GLU A 67 30.65 21.26 -10.58
N ILE A 68 30.92 20.63 -9.43
CA ILE A 68 30.46 21.09 -8.12
C ILE A 68 31.25 22.33 -7.67
N ASP A 69 32.55 22.36 -7.95
CA ASP A 69 33.40 23.52 -7.64
C ASP A 69 32.97 24.75 -8.48
N GLU A 70 32.51 24.55 -9.73
CA GLU A 70 31.91 25.59 -10.58
C GLU A 70 30.57 26.13 -10.02
N LEU A 71 29.72 25.27 -9.46
CA LEU A 71 28.44 25.69 -8.87
C LEU A 71 28.59 26.64 -7.68
N PHE A 72 29.64 26.46 -6.88
CA PHE A 72 29.93 27.40 -5.78
C PHE A 72 30.28 28.80 -6.34
N GLU A 73 31.07 28.87 -7.40
CA GLU A 73 31.42 30.16 -8.02
C GLU A 73 30.20 30.83 -8.67
N GLU A 74 29.30 30.06 -9.29
CA GLU A 74 28.03 30.59 -9.81
C GLU A 74 27.15 31.18 -8.69
N GLU A 75 27.06 30.49 -7.55
CA GLU A 75 26.28 30.95 -6.39
C GLU A 75 26.84 32.24 -5.78
N LYS A 76 28.16 32.33 -5.66
CA LYS A 76 28.86 33.54 -5.22
C LYS A 76 28.49 34.75 -6.08
N GLN A 77 28.51 34.61 -7.40
CA GLN A 77 28.16 35.70 -8.31
C GLN A 77 26.68 36.10 -8.20
N GLN A 78 25.78 35.13 -8.01
CA GLN A 78 24.36 35.41 -7.79
C GLN A 78 24.13 36.18 -6.47
N GLN A 79 24.82 35.83 -5.40
CA GLN A 79 24.71 36.54 -4.12
C GLN A 79 25.25 37.97 -4.20
N LYS A 80 26.40 38.17 -4.89
CA LYS A 80 26.93 39.51 -5.14
C LYS A 80 25.94 40.38 -5.93
N ALA A 81 25.34 39.84 -7.00
CA ALA A 81 24.33 40.56 -7.78
C ALA A 81 23.08 40.93 -6.96
N LEU A 82 22.64 40.06 -6.04
CA LEU A 82 21.51 40.35 -5.15
C LEU A 82 21.85 41.44 -4.13
N ILE A 83 23.07 41.44 -3.59
CA ILE A 83 23.52 42.46 -2.66
C ILE A 83 23.68 43.80 -3.36
N GLU A 84 24.24 43.84 -4.56
CA GLU A 84 24.32 45.06 -5.37
C GLU A 84 22.93 45.65 -5.64
N ALA A 85 21.97 44.82 -6.05
CA ALA A 85 20.58 45.26 -6.25
C ALA A 85 19.94 45.81 -4.96
N GLY A 86 20.18 45.14 -3.81
CA GLY A 86 19.68 45.60 -2.52
C GLY A 86 20.33 46.91 -2.05
N LEU A 87 21.62 47.12 -2.32
CA LEU A 87 22.32 48.37 -2.03
C LEU A 87 21.78 49.52 -2.88
N ASP A 88 21.44 49.25 -4.14
CA ASP A 88 20.82 50.23 -5.06
C ASP A 88 19.42 50.64 -4.59
N GLU A 89 18.59 49.68 -4.16
CA GLU A 89 17.26 49.95 -3.59
C GLU A 89 17.31 50.79 -2.31
N LEU A 90 18.37 50.62 -1.50
CA LEU A 90 18.59 51.37 -0.27
C LEU A 90 19.27 52.74 -0.48
N GLY A 91 19.65 53.07 -1.72
CA GLY A 91 20.31 54.33 -2.06
C GLY A 91 21.74 54.45 -1.50
N ILE A 92 22.39 53.32 -1.19
CA ILE A 92 23.75 53.30 -0.65
C ILE A 92 24.74 53.41 -1.83
N THR A 93 25.43 54.55 -1.91
CA THR A 93 26.30 54.89 -3.05
C THR A 93 27.77 55.04 -2.65
N GLU A 94 28.05 55.09 -1.35
CA GLU A 94 29.40 55.19 -0.80
C GLU A 94 30.22 53.94 -1.15
N PRO A 95 31.31 54.05 -1.95
CA PRO A 95 32.06 52.89 -2.44
C PRO A 95 32.54 51.96 -1.32
N TYR A 96 33.03 52.53 -0.22
CA TYR A 96 33.57 51.75 0.89
C TYR A 96 32.53 50.84 1.58
N LEU A 97 31.24 51.23 1.59
CA LEU A 97 30.17 50.41 2.18
C LEU A 97 29.77 49.26 1.25
N ARG A 98 29.84 49.50 -0.06
CA ARG A 98 29.53 48.50 -1.08
C ARG A 98 30.64 47.46 -1.18
N ASP A 99 31.89 47.91 -1.21
CA ASP A 99 33.07 47.04 -1.20
C ASP A 99 33.07 46.16 0.05
N PHE A 100 32.82 46.75 1.22
CA PHE A 100 32.69 45.99 2.47
C PHE A 100 31.59 44.90 2.40
N ALA A 101 30.43 45.20 1.80
CA ALA A 101 29.34 44.24 1.68
C ALA A 101 29.68 43.08 0.73
N LEU A 102 30.45 43.33 -0.33
CA LEU A 102 30.88 42.31 -1.29
C LEU A 102 32.07 41.48 -0.76
N ASP A 103 32.98 42.10 -0.02
CA ASP A 103 34.11 41.42 0.63
C ASP A 103 33.62 40.40 1.66
N VAL A 104 32.55 40.70 2.40
CA VAL A 104 31.94 39.75 3.34
C VAL A 104 31.40 38.50 2.63
N VAL A 105 30.93 38.63 1.38
CA VAL A 105 30.50 37.48 0.55
C VAL A 105 31.71 36.68 0.09
N ASP A 106 32.80 37.34 -0.29
CA ASP A 106 34.05 36.68 -0.65
C ASP A 106 34.61 35.86 0.52
N GLU A 107 34.65 36.44 1.72
CA GLU A 107 35.12 35.76 2.94
C GLU A 107 34.25 34.55 3.31
N ALA A 108 32.92 34.70 3.24
CA ALA A 108 32.00 33.61 3.51
C ALA A 108 32.14 32.45 2.51
N HIS A 109 32.33 32.76 1.23
CA HIS A 109 32.53 31.77 0.18
C HIS A 109 33.84 30.99 0.35
N GLU A 110 34.95 31.68 0.63
CA GLU A 110 36.24 31.02 0.87
C GLU A 110 36.18 30.08 2.08
N HIS A 111 35.42 30.45 3.13
CA HIS A 111 35.20 29.57 4.27
C HIS A 111 34.45 28.28 3.90
N VAL A 112 33.37 28.39 3.11
CA VAL A 112 32.58 27.25 2.63
C VAL A 112 33.41 26.34 1.72
N LYS A 113 34.15 26.93 0.78
CA LYS A 113 35.03 26.21 -0.15
C LYS A 113 36.14 25.47 0.56
N SER A 114 36.79 26.10 1.54
CA SER A 114 37.85 25.47 2.36
C SER A 114 37.32 24.28 3.16
N ASN A 115 36.15 24.43 3.80
CA ASN A 115 35.51 23.34 4.55
C ASN A 115 35.11 22.17 3.64
N TRP A 116 34.60 22.45 2.43
CA TRP A 116 34.31 21.44 1.42
C TRP A 116 35.57 20.66 1.01
N GLN A 117 36.69 21.35 0.73
CA GLN A 117 37.94 20.69 0.35
C GLN A 117 38.52 19.85 1.49
N LEU A 118 38.41 20.31 2.74
CA LEU A 118 38.82 19.56 3.93
C LEU A 118 37.99 18.29 4.10
N GLU A 119 36.66 18.36 3.96
CA GLU A 119 35.82 17.16 4.09
C GLU A 119 35.99 16.17 2.96
N LYS A 120 36.19 16.69 1.74
CA LYS A 120 36.60 15.89 0.59
C LYS A 120 37.90 15.13 0.87
N ALA A 121 38.89 15.78 1.49
CA ALA A 121 40.21 15.20 1.73
C ALA A 121 40.30 14.29 2.96
N GLN A 122 39.61 14.63 4.05
CA GLN A 122 39.82 14.00 5.36
C GLN A 122 38.76 12.97 5.73
N ARG A 123 37.54 13.07 5.21
CA ARG A 123 36.47 12.09 5.48
C ARG A 123 36.12 11.30 4.25
N ILE A 124 35.89 11.96 3.12
CA ILE A 124 35.41 11.28 1.90
C ILE A 124 36.53 10.40 1.34
N LYS A 125 37.68 10.96 0.91
CA LYS A 125 38.79 10.18 0.31
C LYS A 125 39.30 8.99 1.15
N PRO A 126 39.42 9.07 2.49
CA PRO A 126 39.89 7.94 3.31
C PRO A 126 38.85 6.84 3.53
N SER A 127 37.54 7.15 3.46
CA SER A 127 36.45 6.15 3.52
C SER A 127 36.34 5.30 2.25
N LEU A 128 36.92 5.78 1.15
CA LEU A 128 37.05 5.10 -0.14
C LEU A 128 38.11 3.97 -0.07
N TRP A 129 37.82 2.90 0.67
CA TRP A 129 38.71 1.76 0.98
C TRP A 129 39.20 0.96 -0.27
N TRP A 130 38.87 1.37 -1.50
CA TRP A 130 39.21 0.60 -2.70
C TRP A 130 40.69 0.55 -3.06
N LYS A 131 41.50 1.57 -2.72
CA LYS A 131 42.94 1.56 -3.04
C LYS A 131 43.72 0.53 -2.22
N GLN A 132 43.33 0.32 -0.96
CA GLN A 132 43.93 -0.68 -0.08
C GLN A 132 43.48 -2.10 -0.45
N VAL A 133 42.22 -2.29 -0.84
CA VAL A 133 41.73 -3.61 -1.32
C VAL A 133 42.34 -3.99 -2.67
N ALA A 134 42.47 -3.04 -3.61
CA ALA A 134 43.15 -3.28 -4.89
C ALA A 134 44.66 -3.57 -4.72
N GLN A 135 45.34 -2.89 -3.79
CA GLN A 135 46.73 -3.17 -3.45
C GLN A 135 46.90 -4.53 -2.74
N ALA A 136 45.98 -4.92 -1.86
CA ALA A 136 45.99 -6.21 -1.19
C ALA A 136 45.75 -7.38 -2.18
N GLN A 137 44.92 -7.18 -3.21
CA GLN A 137 44.70 -8.16 -4.28
C GLN A 137 45.89 -8.28 -5.25
N ALA A 138 46.57 -7.18 -5.55
CA ALA A 138 47.78 -7.20 -6.39
C ALA A 138 48.97 -7.90 -5.71
N GLN A 139 48.98 -7.98 -4.37
CA GLN A 139 50.06 -8.59 -3.60
C GLN A 139 49.87 -10.09 -3.32
N ASN A 140 48.68 -10.67 -3.50
CA ASN A 140 48.43 -12.10 -3.29
C ASN A 140 47.43 -12.69 -4.31
N PRO A 141 47.92 -13.19 -5.46
CA PRO A 141 47.08 -13.77 -6.53
C PRO A 141 46.40 -15.10 -6.17
N THR A 142 46.77 -15.74 -5.06
CA THR A 142 46.43 -17.14 -4.75
C THR A 142 45.46 -17.35 -3.58
N ALA A 143 44.84 -16.31 -3.02
CA ALA A 143 43.88 -16.44 -1.91
C ALA A 143 42.49 -17.01 -2.31
N ASN A 144 42.41 -17.80 -3.38
CA ASN A 144 41.16 -18.29 -3.99
C ASN A 144 40.93 -19.81 -3.77
N THR A 145 41.06 -20.30 -2.54
CA THR A 145 40.75 -21.72 -2.23
C THR A 145 39.89 -21.96 -0.97
N GLU A 146 39.17 -20.95 -0.47
CA GLU A 146 38.18 -21.18 0.59
C GLU A 146 36.74 -20.91 0.11
N ALA A 147 35.88 -21.91 0.27
CA ALA A 147 34.54 -21.98 -0.31
C ALA A 147 33.47 -21.11 0.38
N ASN A 148 33.85 -20.16 1.24
CA ASN A 148 32.91 -19.35 2.05
C ASN A 148 33.05 -17.82 1.88
N ILE A 149 33.73 -17.34 0.83
CA ILE A 149 33.72 -15.92 0.45
C ILE A 149 33.00 -15.78 -0.90
N PRO A 150 32.00 -14.89 -1.05
CA PRO A 150 31.25 -14.73 -2.29
C PRO A 150 32.19 -14.40 -3.46
N LYS A 151 32.11 -15.19 -4.54
CA LYS A 151 32.78 -14.87 -5.81
C LYS A 151 32.22 -13.55 -6.35
N LEU A 152 33.06 -12.52 -6.40
CA LEU A 152 32.81 -11.26 -7.13
C LEU A 152 32.95 -11.45 -8.67
N SER A 153 32.42 -12.53 -9.23
CA SER A 153 32.62 -12.89 -10.65
C SER A 153 31.76 -12.10 -11.65
N ASN A 154 31.22 -10.94 -11.26
CA ASN A 154 30.45 -10.06 -12.16
C ASN A 154 31.25 -8.84 -12.67
N LEU A 155 32.56 -8.81 -12.43
CA LEU A 155 33.44 -7.76 -12.96
C LEU A 155 33.96 -8.16 -14.34
N SER A 156 33.75 -7.27 -15.33
CA SER A 156 34.40 -7.34 -16.64
C SER A 156 35.93 -7.29 -16.47
N ALA A 157 36.66 -7.94 -17.39
CA ALA A 157 38.12 -8.05 -17.35
C ALA A 157 38.87 -6.70 -17.48
N ASP A 158 38.16 -5.61 -17.75
CA ASP A 158 38.67 -4.23 -17.79
C ASP A 158 38.33 -3.42 -16.52
N GLY A 159 37.72 -4.04 -15.50
CA GLY A 159 37.44 -3.41 -14.21
C GLY A 159 36.29 -2.41 -14.22
N LYS A 160 35.48 -2.34 -15.29
CA LYS A 160 34.32 -1.43 -15.36
C LYS A 160 33.04 -2.14 -14.92
N ALA A 161 32.37 -1.56 -13.93
CA ALA A 161 31.01 -1.95 -13.55
C ALA A 161 30.01 -1.40 -14.56
N TRP A 162 28.97 -2.17 -14.89
CA TRP A 162 27.92 -1.76 -15.82
C TRP A 162 27.11 -0.60 -15.21
N PHE A 163 27.08 0.53 -15.92
CA PHE A 163 26.49 1.80 -15.50
C PHE A 163 24.96 1.79 -15.59
N ILE A 164 24.26 2.37 -14.60
CA ILE A 164 22.86 2.83 -14.74
C ILE A 164 22.85 4.36 -14.58
N HIS A 165 22.34 5.06 -15.58
CA HIS A 165 22.25 6.53 -15.63
C HIS A 165 21.22 7.07 -14.61
N PRO A 166 21.40 8.23 -13.94
CA PRO A 166 20.47 8.74 -12.90
C PRO A 166 19.02 8.91 -13.37
N VAL A 167 18.80 9.35 -14.62
CA VAL A 167 17.45 9.42 -15.21
C VAL A 167 16.89 8.02 -15.50
N ALA A 168 17.73 7.07 -15.94
CA ALA A 168 17.33 5.69 -16.13
C ALA A 168 17.07 4.98 -14.78
N MET A 169 17.69 5.44 -13.70
CA MET A 169 17.51 4.99 -12.34
C MET A 169 16.19 5.53 -11.76
N VAL A 170 15.82 6.78 -12.06
CA VAL A 170 14.48 7.32 -11.77
C VAL A 170 13.40 6.58 -12.57
N ASP A 171 13.62 6.22 -13.83
CA ASP A 171 12.68 5.39 -14.60
C ASP A 171 12.63 3.92 -14.11
N TYR A 172 13.75 3.37 -13.64
CA TYR A 172 13.84 2.05 -13.00
C TYR A 172 13.18 2.02 -11.60
N PHE A 173 13.10 3.16 -10.90
CA PHE A 173 12.39 3.30 -9.62
C PHE A 173 10.95 3.83 -9.75
N ALA A 174 10.61 4.46 -10.88
CA ALA A 174 9.24 4.82 -11.25
C ALA A 174 8.45 3.61 -11.77
N GLY A 175 9.13 2.53 -12.17
CA GLY A 175 8.55 1.22 -12.46
C GLY A 175 8.85 0.17 -11.40
N ASN A 176 7.83 -0.30 -10.69
CA ASN A 176 7.77 -1.62 -10.02
C ASN A 176 8.90 -1.96 -9.02
N THR A 177 9.11 -1.16 -7.97
CA THR A 177 9.72 -1.74 -6.76
C THR A 177 8.72 -2.69 -6.13
N VAL A 178 9.03 -3.99 -6.14
CA VAL A 178 8.22 -5.01 -5.45
C VAL A 178 8.22 -4.70 -3.95
N LEU A 179 7.03 -4.40 -3.42
CA LEU A 179 6.78 -4.13 -2.01
C LEU A 179 6.55 -5.44 -1.23
N PHE A 180 5.75 -6.35 -1.80
CA PHE A 180 5.48 -7.65 -1.20
C PHE A 180 5.45 -8.76 -2.25
N LYS A 181 5.95 -9.93 -1.85
CA LYS A 181 5.96 -11.16 -2.64
C LYS A 181 5.82 -12.38 -1.73
N LYS A 182 5.64 -13.56 -2.36
CA LYS A 182 5.51 -14.85 -1.65
C LYS A 182 6.62 -15.04 -0.62
N GLY A 183 6.22 -15.33 0.61
CA GLY A 183 7.11 -15.52 1.77
C GLY A 183 7.21 -14.32 2.71
N ASP A 184 6.81 -13.13 2.28
CA ASP A 184 6.83 -11.93 3.14
C ASP A 184 5.73 -11.99 4.22
N LYS A 185 5.93 -11.25 5.32
CA LYS A 185 4.94 -11.09 6.38
C LYS A 185 4.81 -9.62 6.79
N ASP A 186 3.60 -9.08 6.78
CA ASP A 186 3.31 -7.70 7.15
C ASP A 186 1.80 -7.49 7.42
N GLU A 187 1.46 -6.55 8.30
CA GLU A 187 0.07 -6.13 8.55
C GLU A 187 -0.61 -5.58 7.28
N ILE A 188 0.15 -4.97 6.38
CA ILE A 188 -0.35 -4.49 5.09
C ILE A 188 -0.75 -5.67 4.20
N ILE A 189 -0.05 -6.81 4.27
CA ILE A 189 -0.46 -8.03 3.55
C ILE A 189 -1.81 -8.52 4.06
N ARG A 190 -2.07 -8.44 5.38
CA ARG A 190 -3.39 -8.75 5.94
C ARG A 190 -4.48 -7.85 5.38
N GLU A 191 -4.23 -6.55 5.32
CA GLU A 191 -5.17 -5.62 4.71
C GLU A 191 -5.38 -5.93 3.22
N ILE A 192 -4.34 -6.24 2.46
CA ILE A 192 -4.45 -6.67 1.05
C ILE A 192 -5.32 -7.94 0.94
N ASN A 193 -5.08 -8.94 1.78
CA ASN A 193 -5.85 -10.19 1.81
C ASN A 193 -7.33 -9.97 2.15
N ILE A 194 -7.66 -9.02 3.02
CA ILE A 194 -9.05 -8.63 3.30
C ILE A 194 -9.66 -7.91 2.10
N ARG A 195 -8.97 -6.89 1.56
CA ARG A 195 -9.51 -6.01 0.51
C ARG A 195 -9.67 -6.71 -0.83
N LEU A 196 -8.83 -7.69 -1.11
CA LEU A 196 -8.89 -8.50 -2.32
C LEU A 196 -9.51 -9.88 -2.10
N ALA A 197 -10.19 -10.12 -0.98
CA ALA A 197 -10.84 -11.40 -0.69
C ALA A 197 -11.81 -11.86 -1.79
N GLY A 198 -12.32 -10.96 -2.62
CA GLY A 198 -13.18 -11.28 -3.77
C GLY A 198 -12.47 -11.84 -5.01
N PHE A 199 -11.13 -11.90 -5.02
CA PHE A 199 -10.32 -12.36 -6.15
C PHE A 199 -9.67 -13.71 -5.79
N GLY A 200 -10.40 -14.80 -5.99
CA GLY A 200 -9.96 -16.17 -5.70
C GLY A 200 -10.20 -16.63 -4.25
N GLY A 201 -10.63 -15.70 -3.38
CA GLY A 201 -10.86 -15.98 -1.97
C GLY A 201 -9.57 -15.90 -1.16
N ASN A 202 -9.60 -15.26 0.01
CA ASN A 202 -8.48 -15.31 0.96
C ASN A 202 -8.94 -15.14 2.41
N VAL A 203 -8.05 -15.42 3.36
CA VAL A 203 -8.24 -15.20 4.80
C VAL A 203 -7.40 -14.01 5.28
N PRO A 204 -7.76 -13.33 6.39
CA PRO A 204 -6.99 -12.23 7.00
C PRO A 204 -5.64 -12.64 7.64
N THR A 205 -4.76 -13.30 6.88
CA THR A 205 -3.39 -13.61 7.29
C THR A 205 -2.44 -12.46 6.93
N ASP A 206 -1.40 -12.23 7.73
CA ASP A 206 -0.29 -11.30 7.41
C ASP A 206 0.77 -11.92 6.51
N GLU A 207 0.65 -13.21 6.20
CA GLU A 207 1.62 -13.92 5.37
C GLU A 207 1.24 -13.85 3.88
N PHE A 208 2.24 -13.57 3.03
CA PHE A 208 2.08 -13.65 1.59
C PHE A 208 2.24 -15.09 1.13
N THR A 209 1.13 -15.82 1.17
CA THR A 209 1.08 -17.24 0.77
C THR A 209 0.93 -17.40 -0.75
N GLU A 210 0.97 -18.63 -1.24
CA GLU A 210 0.60 -18.94 -2.63
C GLU A 210 -0.83 -18.50 -2.97
N ARG A 211 -1.75 -18.57 -1.99
CA ARG A 211 -3.11 -18.09 -2.15
C ARG A 211 -3.15 -16.57 -2.36
N THR A 212 -2.32 -15.82 -1.63
CA THR A 212 -2.15 -14.37 -1.83
C THR A 212 -1.57 -14.07 -3.20
N GLU A 213 -0.53 -14.80 -3.64
CA GLU A 213 0.05 -14.63 -4.99
C GLU A 213 -1.00 -14.83 -6.09
N ASN A 214 -1.79 -15.90 -6.02
CA ASN A 214 -2.84 -16.19 -7.00
C ASN A 214 -3.97 -15.14 -6.99
N MET A 215 -4.33 -14.63 -5.81
CA MET A 215 -5.28 -13.52 -5.65
C MET A 215 -4.75 -12.23 -6.32
N ILE A 216 -3.46 -11.91 -6.15
CA ILE A 216 -2.81 -10.76 -6.80
C ILE A 216 -2.78 -10.94 -8.31
N LYS A 217 -2.37 -12.11 -8.81
CA LYS A 217 -2.40 -12.41 -10.26
C LYS A 217 -3.80 -12.24 -10.84
N GLN A 218 -4.82 -12.74 -10.14
CA GLN A 218 -6.20 -12.55 -10.55
C GLN A 218 -6.61 -11.08 -10.57
N PHE A 219 -6.28 -10.30 -9.54
CA PHE A 219 -6.57 -8.86 -9.49
C PHE A 219 -5.87 -8.08 -10.62
N GLN A 220 -4.59 -8.38 -10.88
CA GLN A 220 -3.80 -7.79 -11.96
C GLN A 220 -4.40 -8.08 -13.33
N ARG A 221 -4.73 -9.35 -13.62
CA ARG A 221 -5.40 -9.73 -14.86
C ARG A 221 -6.76 -9.08 -14.98
N ASP A 222 -7.58 -9.21 -13.94
CA ASP A 222 -9.00 -8.98 -14.08
C ASP A 222 -9.39 -7.51 -13.95
N TYR A 223 -8.83 -6.79 -12.98
CA TYR A 223 -9.15 -5.39 -12.71
C TYR A 223 -8.13 -4.42 -13.32
N MET A 224 -6.83 -4.65 -13.08
CA MET A 224 -5.78 -3.76 -13.59
C MET A 224 -5.54 -3.93 -15.09
N GLN A 225 -5.86 -5.11 -15.64
CA GLN A 225 -5.61 -5.48 -17.03
C GLN A 225 -4.13 -5.40 -17.43
N VAL A 226 -3.25 -5.85 -16.53
CA VAL A 226 -1.79 -5.93 -16.71
C VAL A 226 -1.28 -7.36 -16.59
N GLU A 227 0.02 -7.57 -16.83
CA GLU A 227 0.66 -8.89 -16.67
C GLU A 227 0.55 -9.42 -15.22
N GLU A 228 0.35 -10.73 -15.11
CA GLU A 228 0.16 -11.45 -13.84
C GLU A 228 1.49 -11.73 -13.12
N THR A 229 2.12 -10.67 -12.63
CA THR A 229 3.41 -10.80 -11.92
C THR A 229 3.27 -11.49 -10.57
N GLY A 230 2.09 -11.43 -9.94
CA GLY A 230 1.83 -12.02 -8.61
C GLY A 230 2.57 -11.35 -7.46
N VAL A 231 3.23 -10.23 -7.72
CA VAL A 231 3.90 -9.39 -6.73
C VAL A 231 3.13 -8.09 -6.55
N VAL A 232 3.21 -7.51 -5.35
CA VAL A 232 2.58 -6.24 -5.03
C VAL A 232 3.63 -5.15 -5.15
N ASP A 233 3.44 -4.22 -6.07
CA ASP A 233 4.18 -2.97 -6.16
C ASP A 233 3.27 -1.77 -5.82
N MET A 234 3.78 -0.55 -5.93
CA MET A 234 2.99 0.65 -5.66
C MET A 234 1.80 0.83 -6.62
N ASN A 235 1.87 0.28 -7.84
CA ASN A 235 0.76 0.34 -8.79
C ASN A 235 -0.38 -0.57 -8.36
N VAL A 236 -0.06 -1.77 -7.85
CA VAL A 236 -1.05 -2.66 -7.24
C VAL A 236 -1.70 -2.00 -6.02
N ILE A 237 -0.91 -1.35 -5.16
CA ILE A 237 -1.43 -0.62 -3.98
C ILE A 237 -2.41 0.49 -4.38
N LYS A 238 -2.04 1.34 -5.34
CA LYS A 238 -2.92 2.40 -5.87
C LYS A 238 -4.18 1.81 -6.49
N ALA A 239 -4.06 0.72 -7.27
CA ALA A 239 -5.20 0.07 -7.88
C ALA A 239 -6.17 -0.51 -6.83
N ILE A 240 -5.69 -1.03 -5.70
CA ILE A 240 -6.56 -1.47 -4.59
C ILE A 240 -7.31 -0.28 -3.98
N ASP A 241 -6.64 0.86 -3.77
CA ASP A 241 -7.27 2.07 -3.25
C ASP A 241 -8.31 2.64 -4.22
N GLU A 242 -8.02 2.65 -5.52
CA GLU A 242 -8.97 3.02 -6.56
C GLU A 242 -10.17 2.07 -6.61
N PHE A 243 -9.93 0.75 -6.55
CA PHE A 243 -10.98 -0.27 -6.51
C PHE A 243 -11.89 -0.09 -5.28
N SER A 244 -11.31 0.26 -4.12
CA SER A 244 -12.04 0.55 -2.88
C SER A 244 -13.10 1.64 -3.07
N VAL A 245 -12.69 2.75 -3.71
CA VAL A 245 -13.52 3.93 -3.95
C VAL A 245 -14.54 3.65 -5.06
N LYS A 246 -14.10 3.04 -6.17
CA LYS A 246 -14.93 2.81 -7.35
C LYS A 246 -16.10 1.85 -7.09
N TYR A 247 -15.86 0.81 -6.28
CA TYR A 247 -16.87 -0.20 -5.94
C TYR A 247 -17.29 -0.12 -4.49
N ASP A 248 -17.29 1.08 -3.88
CA ASP A 248 -17.85 1.20 -2.54
C ASP A 248 -19.33 0.80 -2.51
N LEU A 249 -19.76 0.27 -1.36
CA LEU A 249 -21.14 -0.17 -1.23
C LEU A 249 -22.08 1.05 -1.25
N PRO A 250 -23.23 0.96 -1.94
CA PRO A 250 -24.21 2.04 -1.97
C PRO A 250 -24.55 2.56 -0.56
N SER A 251 -24.63 3.88 -0.39
CA SER A 251 -24.80 4.51 0.93
C SER A 251 -26.06 4.05 1.67
N ASN A 252 -27.11 3.66 0.95
CA ASN A 252 -28.34 3.09 1.52
C ASN A 252 -28.12 1.77 2.26
N GLU A 253 -27.08 1.00 1.92
CA GLU A 253 -26.74 -0.24 2.63
C GLU A 253 -26.25 0.06 4.06
N TRP A 254 -25.65 1.23 4.28
CA TRP A 254 -25.13 1.69 5.57
C TRP A 254 -26.17 2.40 6.45
N VAL A 255 -27.44 2.42 6.02
CA VAL A 255 -28.54 3.01 6.78
C VAL A 255 -29.32 1.92 7.50
N LYS A 256 -29.48 2.07 8.82
CA LYS A 256 -30.35 1.20 9.61
C LYS A 256 -31.81 1.42 9.20
N LYS A 257 -32.43 0.37 8.68
CA LYS A 257 -33.82 0.37 8.20
C LYS A 257 -34.79 -0.12 9.28
N PRO A 258 -36.08 0.23 9.18
CA PRO A 258 -37.09 -0.25 10.14
C PRO A 258 -37.25 -1.78 10.05
N PRO A 259 -37.71 -2.45 11.12
CA PRO A 259 -37.85 -3.91 11.16
C PRO A 259 -38.71 -4.53 10.05
N THR A 260 -39.63 -3.75 9.48
CA THR A 260 -40.54 -4.14 8.40
C THR A 260 -39.89 -4.13 7.02
N ASP A 261 -38.67 -3.62 6.90
CA ASP A 261 -37.94 -3.57 5.64
C ASP A 261 -37.37 -4.95 5.26
N ASP A 262 -37.51 -5.33 3.99
CA ASP A 262 -36.95 -6.56 3.42
C ASP A 262 -35.49 -6.38 2.95
N GLU A 263 -34.90 -5.20 3.18
CA GLU A 263 -33.50 -4.83 2.99
C GLU A 263 -32.88 -4.56 4.35
N GLN A 264 -31.84 -5.28 4.75
CA GLN A 264 -31.06 -4.85 5.91
C GLN A 264 -29.80 -5.66 6.13
N MET A 265 -28.66 -4.98 5.97
CA MET A 265 -27.39 -5.39 6.54
C MET A 265 -27.42 -5.32 8.09
N PHE A 266 -28.18 -4.36 8.65
CA PHE A 266 -28.36 -4.18 10.09
C PHE A 266 -29.38 -5.18 10.64
N CYS A 267 -29.29 -5.48 11.94
CA CYS A 267 -30.22 -6.39 12.59
C CYS A 267 -31.60 -5.74 12.82
N PRO A 268 -32.70 -6.33 12.29
CA PRO A 268 -34.07 -5.81 12.45
C PRO A 268 -34.70 -5.93 13.82
N CYS A 269 -34.05 -6.52 14.83
CA CYS A 269 -34.76 -6.95 16.04
C CYS A 269 -35.40 -5.81 16.85
N GLY A 270 -35.03 -4.55 16.59
CA GLY A 270 -35.46 -3.38 17.35
C GLY A 270 -34.84 -3.29 18.76
N LEU A 271 -34.01 -4.27 19.14
CA LEU A 271 -33.45 -4.40 20.50
C LEU A 271 -31.93 -4.23 20.55
N CYS A 272 -31.26 -4.05 19.41
CA CYS A 272 -29.84 -3.75 19.32
C CYS A 272 -29.59 -2.60 18.34
N ASP A 273 -28.37 -2.07 18.35
CA ASP A 273 -27.98 -0.95 17.49
C ASP A 273 -27.77 -1.35 16.03
N GLY A 274 -27.91 -2.63 15.71
CA GLY A 274 -27.79 -3.21 14.37
C GLY A 274 -26.80 -4.37 14.31
N PHE A 275 -25.85 -4.45 15.25
CA PHE A 275 -24.79 -5.46 15.26
C PHE A 275 -24.67 -6.17 16.62
N GLY A 276 -25.81 -6.65 17.13
CA GLY A 276 -25.84 -7.44 18.37
C GLY A 276 -25.43 -6.65 19.62
N LYS A 277 -25.11 -7.39 20.69
CA LYS A 277 -24.70 -6.88 22.01
C LYS A 277 -23.42 -7.57 22.51
N SER A 278 -22.63 -8.12 21.58
CA SER A 278 -21.39 -8.87 21.88
C SER A 278 -21.57 -10.04 22.86
N ARG A 279 -22.75 -10.68 22.86
CA ARG A 279 -23.07 -11.78 23.79
C ARG A 279 -22.41 -13.09 23.39
N HIS A 280 -22.25 -13.96 24.39
CA HIS A 280 -21.91 -15.38 24.23
C HIS A 280 -20.55 -15.66 23.57
N LYS A 281 -19.56 -14.78 23.82
CA LYS A 281 -18.16 -15.06 23.48
C LYS A 281 -17.73 -16.36 24.17
N ASP A 282 -17.04 -17.22 23.43
CA ASP A 282 -16.56 -18.54 23.89
C ASP A 282 -17.65 -19.54 24.32
N MET A 283 -18.90 -19.33 23.91
CA MET A 283 -19.99 -20.27 24.12
C MET A 283 -20.36 -20.98 22.82
N TYR A 284 -20.67 -22.27 22.87
CA TYR A 284 -20.92 -23.08 21.67
C TYR A 284 -22.22 -23.87 21.78
N TYR A 285 -22.79 -24.22 20.64
CA TYR A 285 -23.83 -25.25 20.57
C TYR A 285 -23.17 -26.63 20.37
N GLY A 286 -23.16 -27.45 21.43
CA GLY A 286 -22.57 -28.79 21.35
C GLY A 286 -21.05 -28.74 21.23
N VAL A 287 -20.53 -29.09 20.05
CA VAL A 287 -19.09 -29.17 19.78
C VAL A 287 -18.44 -27.78 19.70
N LYS A 288 -17.16 -27.68 20.06
CA LYS A 288 -16.38 -26.43 20.02
C LYS A 288 -15.86 -26.17 18.60
N LEU A 289 -16.75 -25.78 17.70
CA LEU A 289 -16.45 -25.42 16.31
C LEU A 289 -16.96 -24.02 16.01
N GLU A 290 -16.34 -23.32 15.08
CA GLU A 290 -16.75 -21.96 14.75
C GLU A 290 -18.17 -21.88 14.15
N ALA A 291 -18.58 -22.92 13.42
CA ALA A 291 -19.95 -23.08 12.94
C ALA A 291 -20.99 -23.09 14.08
N THR A 292 -20.64 -23.57 15.28
CA THR A 292 -21.52 -23.63 16.45
C THR A 292 -21.23 -22.55 17.48
N HIS A 293 -20.21 -21.70 17.22
CA HIS A 293 -19.83 -20.60 18.09
C HIS A 293 -20.96 -19.58 18.17
N ARG A 294 -21.38 -19.30 19.40
CA ARG A 294 -22.57 -18.50 19.70
C ARG A 294 -22.29 -17.01 19.63
N TYR A 295 -21.04 -16.60 19.56
CA TYR A 295 -20.65 -15.20 19.71
C TYR A 295 -21.34 -14.26 18.72
N GLU A 296 -21.78 -13.11 19.23
CA GLU A 296 -22.24 -11.97 18.44
C GLU A 296 -21.03 -11.10 18.06
N TYR A 297 -20.45 -11.31 16.88
CA TYR A 297 -19.30 -10.52 16.44
C TYR A 297 -19.65 -9.02 16.29
N PRO A 298 -18.68 -8.11 16.47
CA PRO A 298 -18.93 -6.67 16.57
C PRO A 298 -19.13 -5.99 15.20
N GLY A 299 -19.88 -6.59 14.28
CA GLY A 299 -20.12 -6.05 12.94
C GLY A 299 -20.31 -7.14 11.89
N ILE A 300 -20.16 -6.78 10.62
CA ILE A 300 -20.04 -7.74 9.50
C ILE A 300 -18.57 -7.94 9.17
N HIS A 301 -18.17 -9.19 8.92
CA HIS A 301 -16.80 -9.53 8.57
C HIS A 301 -16.39 -8.83 7.27
N ARG A 302 -15.27 -8.09 7.30
CA ARG A 302 -14.82 -7.22 6.21
C ARG A 302 -14.61 -8.00 4.90
N SER A 303 -14.08 -9.23 4.95
CA SER A 303 -13.88 -10.05 3.75
C SER A 303 -15.19 -10.37 3.00
N LEU A 304 -16.34 -10.44 3.67
CA LEU A 304 -17.64 -10.66 3.00
C LEU A 304 -18.02 -9.46 2.15
N LEU A 305 -17.85 -8.26 2.69
CA LEU A 305 -18.22 -7.01 2.03
C LEU A 305 -17.24 -6.68 0.90
N TRP A 306 -15.94 -6.95 1.09
CA TRP A 306 -14.95 -6.85 0.00
C TRP A 306 -15.18 -7.88 -1.11
N ALA A 307 -15.60 -9.09 -0.76
CA ALA A 307 -16.06 -10.06 -1.76
C ALA A 307 -17.30 -9.55 -2.52
N LEU A 308 -18.23 -8.85 -1.86
CA LEU A 308 -19.37 -8.23 -2.52
C LEU A 308 -18.95 -7.13 -3.51
N LYS A 309 -17.94 -6.32 -3.16
CA LYS A 309 -17.36 -5.32 -4.09
C LYS A 309 -16.85 -5.99 -5.37
N ALA A 310 -16.14 -7.10 -5.24
CA ALA A 310 -15.66 -7.87 -6.39
C ALA A 310 -16.82 -8.47 -7.21
N VAL A 311 -17.87 -8.99 -6.56
CA VAL A 311 -19.08 -9.47 -7.25
C VAL A 311 -19.71 -8.37 -8.09
N ILE A 312 -19.88 -7.16 -7.53
CA ILE A 312 -20.40 -5.99 -8.26
C ILE A 312 -19.52 -5.66 -9.46
N PHE A 313 -18.20 -5.66 -9.27
CA PHE A 313 -17.22 -5.47 -10.34
C PHE A 313 -17.38 -6.50 -11.47
N TYR A 314 -17.43 -7.81 -11.17
CA TYR A 314 -17.53 -8.84 -12.21
C TYR A 314 -18.85 -8.79 -12.98
N LEU A 315 -19.96 -8.46 -12.30
CA LEU A 315 -21.25 -8.25 -12.97
C LEU A 315 -21.19 -7.11 -13.99
N GLN A 316 -20.48 -6.03 -13.67
CA GLN A 316 -20.27 -4.91 -14.60
C GLN A 316 -19.27 -5.27 -15.71
N LYS A 317 -18.14 -5.90 -15.36
CA LYS A 317 -17.08 -6.30 -16.30
C LYS A 317 -17.61 -7.23 -17.40
N GLU A 318 -18.45 -8.20 -17.04
CA GLU A 318 -19.02 -9.16 -17.99
C GLU A 318 -20.19 -8.58 -18.81
N ASN A 319 -20.54 -7.29 -18.62
CA ASN A 319 -21.75 -6.67 -19.16
C ASN A 319 -22.99 -7.56 -18.91
N SER A 320 -23.08 -8.05 -17.67
CA SER A 320 -24.06 -9.06 -17.30
C SER A 320 -25.47 -8.50 -17.34
N VAL A 321 -26.43 -9.35 -17.70
CA VAL A 321 -27.86 -9.04 -17.49
C VAL A 321 -28.20 -8.93 -16.02
N TYR A 322 -27.34 -9.42 -15.12
CA TYR A 322 -27.55 -9.35 -13.68
C TYR A 322 -26.84 -8.15 -13.06
N SER A 323 -27.44 -7.59 -12.02
CA SER A 323 -26.81 -6.55 -11.20
C SER A 323 -27.11 -6.75 -9.72
N PHE A 324 -26.22 -6.27 -8.86
CA PHE A 324 -26.48 -6.22 -7.43
C PHE A 324 -27.74 -5.38 -7.18
N ARG A 325 -28.67 -5.93 -6.38
CA ARG A 325 -29.85 -5.18 -5.94
C ARG A 325 -29.64 -4.63 -4.54
N LYS A 326 -29.42 -5.54 -3.58
CA LYS A 326 -29.33 -5.21 -2.16
C LYS A 326 -28.81 -6.34 -1.28
N ILE A 327 -28.35 -5.98 -0.09
CA ILE A 327 -28.18 -6.93 1.02
C ILE A 327 -29.56 -7.20 1.63
N SER A 328 -30.06 -8.41 1.43
CA SER A 328 -31.40 -8.81 1.91
C SER A 328 -31.42 -9.22 3.37
N SER A 329 -30.32 -9.81 3.84
CA SER A 329 -30.09 -10.03 5.25
C SER A 329 -28.59 -10.05 5.51
N GLY A 330 -28.14 -9.17 6.41
CA GLY A 330 -26.82 -9.21 7.02
C GLY A 330 -26.91 -9.74 8.44
N TYR A 331 -26.78 -8.86 9.42
CA TYR A 331 -26.65 -9.23 10.82
C TYR A 331 -27.97 -9.72 11.44
N ARG A 332 -27.91 -10.82 12.20
CA ARG A 332 -29.01 -11.34 13.03
C ARG A 332 -28.49 -11.69 14.41
N CYS A 333 -28.81 -10.85 15.39
CA CYS A 333 -28.44 -11.10 16.79
C CYS A 333 -29.32 -12.18 17.44
N TYR A 334 -29.02 -12.53 18.68
CA TYR A 334 -29.81 -13.48 19.46
C TYR A 334 -31.28 -13.11 19.59
N ASP A 335 -31.57 -11.83 19.82
CA ASP A 335 -32.95 -11.38 19.98
C ASP A 335 -33.75 -11.60 18.68
N ARG A 336 -33.13 -11.34 17.51
CA ARG A 336 -33.73 -11.63 16.20
C ARG A 336 -33.95 -13.13 16.00
N ASN A 337 -32.99 -13.94 16.41
CA ASN A 337 -33.10 -15.39 16.34
C ASN A 337 -34.27 -15.90 17.19
N LEU A 338 -34.41 -15.42 18.44
CA LEU A 338 -35.53 -15.76 19.31
C LEU A 338 -36.88 -15.33 18.70
N GLN A 339 -36.99 -14.09 18.22
CA GLN A 339 -38.20 -13.57 17.56
C GLN A 339 -38.64 -14.39 16.35
N THR A 340 -37.70 -15.08 15.68
CA THR A 340 -37.98 -15.86 14.47
C THR A 340 -37.80 -17.37 14.65
N ASN A 341 -37.69 -17.82 15.91
CA ASN A 341 -37.47 -19.21 16.30
C ASN A 341 -36.29 -19.90 15.55
N ARG A 342 -35.20 -19.15 15.31
CA ARG A 342 -33.98 -19.63 14.67
C ARG A 342 -32.88 -19.90 15.70
N ARG A 343 -31.98 -20.83 15.38
CA ARG A 343 -30.79 -21.14 16.21
C ARG A 343 -29.46 -20.91 15.49
N THR A 344 -29.50 -20.38 14.28
CA THR A 344 -28.29 -20.20 13.45
C THR A 344 -27.33 -19.15 14.00
N THR A 345 -26.03 -19.36 13.79
CA THR A 345 -24.93 -18.52 14.25
C THR A 345 -24.27 -17.75 13.10
N ASN A 346 -24.44 -18.19 11.85
CA ASN A 346 -23.76 -17.61 10.68
C ASN A 346 -24.02 -16.11 10.50
N HIS A 347 -25.27 -15.66 10.63
CA HIS A 347 -25.60 -14.24 10.48
C HIS A 347 -25.24 -13.36 11.69
N LYS A 348 -24.50 -13.86 12.68
CA LYS A 348 -23.94 -13.02 13.75
C LYS A 348 -22.65 -12.33 13.31
N GLY A 349 -22.63 -11.80 12.09
CA GLY A 349 -21.50 -11.11 11.49
C GLY A 349 -20.76 -11.87 10.39
N LYS A 350 -21.05 -13.16 10.17
CA LYS A 350 -20.26 -14.03 9.28
C LYS A 350 -20.93 -14.37 7.95
N ALA A 351 -22.14 -13.88 7.67
CA ALA A 351 -22.91 -14.25 6.48
C ALA A 351 -23.68 -13.09 5.87
N LEU A 352 -23.92 -13.17 4.56
CA LEU A 352 -24.75 -12.25 3.79
C LEU A 352 -25.71 -13.02 2.87
N ASP A 353 -26.96 -12.57 2.84
CA ASP A 353 -27.97 -13.00 1.87
C ASP A 353 -28.15 -11.89 0.84
N ILE A 354 -27.80 -12.13 -0.43
CA ILE A 354 -27.80 -11.11 -1.48
C ILE A 354 -28.93 -11.31 -2.48
N HIS A 355 -29.59 -10.21 -2.81
CA HIS A 355 -30.60 -10.12 -3.83
C HIS A 355 -30.01 -9.50 -5.11
N PHE A 356 -30.38 -10.04 -6.27
CA PHE A 356 -29.89 -9.57 -7.58
C PHE A 356 -31.03 -9.19 -8.51
N ASN A 357 -30.79 -8.21 -9.38
CA ASN A 357 -31.66 -7.92 -10.50
C ASN A 357 -31.24 -8.73 -11.73
N LYS A 358 -32.18 -8.90 -12.66
CA LYS A 358 -31.97 -9.32 -14.04
C LYS A 358 -32.69 -8.30 -14.94
N ASN A 359 -31.97 -7.68 -15.86
CA ASN A 359 -32.49 -6.60 -16.71
C ASN A 359 -33.17 -5.48 -15.89
N GLY A 360 -32.54 -5.07 -14.79
CA GLY A 360 -33.04 -4.00 -13.90
C GLY A 360 -34.18 -4.40 -12.96
N VAL A 361 -34.72 -5.61 -13.05
CA VAL A 361 -35.83 -6.08 -12.18
C VAL A 361 -35.38 -7.21 -11.28
N ARG A 362 -35.88 -7.26 -10.04
CA ARG A 362 -35.54 -8.32 -9.11
C ARG A 362 -35.88 -9.72 -9.68
N THR A 363 -34.85 -10.55 -9.91
CA THR A 363 -35.05 -11.97 -10.19
C THR A 363 -35.25 -12.79 -8.91
N ARG A 364 -36.23 -13.70 -8.92
CA ARG A 364 -36.46 -14.69 -7.86
C ARG A 364 -36.25 -16.12 -8.36
N SER A 365 -35.72 -16.27 -9.58
CA SER A 365 -35.51 -17.57 -10.20
C SER A 365 -34.34 -18.30 -9.56
N CYS A 366 -34.58 -19.53 -9.12
CA CYS A 366 -33.53 -20.43 -8.62
C CYS A 366 -32.44 -20.69 -9.67
N ASN A 367 -32.82 -20.81 -10.95
CA ASN A 367 -31.86 -20.98 -12.04
C ASN A 367 -30.95 -19.75 -12.19
N ASP A 368 -31.48 -18.54 -12.02
CA ASP A 368 -30.67 -17.32 -12.05
C ASP A 368 -29.71 -17.28 -10.84
N MET A 369 -30.16 -17.66 -9.64
CA MET A 369 -29.29 -17.72 -8.46
C MET A 369 -28.18 -18.76 -8.62
N ASN A 370 -28.50 -19.93 -9.14
CA ASN A 370 -27.52 -21.00 -9.38
C ASN A 370 -26.52 -20.60 -10.48
N LYS A 371 -26.96 -19.83 -11.48
CA LYS A 371 -26.06 -19.25 -12.47
C LYS A 371 -25.10 -18.25 -11.83
N LEU A 372 -25.58 -17.31 -11.02
CA LEU A 372 -24.74 -16.34 -10.29
C LEU A 372 -23.74 -17.04 -9.36
N ARG A 373 -24.17 -18.07 -8.62
CA ARG A 373 -23.28 -18.86 -7.78
C ARG A 373 -22.14 -19.46 -8.60
N LYS A 374 -22.46 -20.18 -9.69
CA LYS A 374 -21.45 -20.86 -10.51
C LYS A 374 -20.54 -19.88 -11.26
N GLU A 375 -21.13 -18.91 -11.94
CA GLU A 375 -20.41 -18.05 -12.88
C GLU A 375 -19.72 -16.87 -12.20
N ILE A 376 -20.16 -16.46 -11.02
CA ILE A 376 -19.52 -15.37 -10.26
C ILE A 376 -18.83 -15.89 -9.02
N PHE A 377 -19.57 -16.47 -8.06
CA PHE A 377 -19.01 -16.81 -6.75
C PHE A 377 -18.00 -17.98 -6.82
N ASN A 378 -18.33 -19.09 -7.48
CA ASN A 378 -17.40 -20.20 -7.64
C ASN A 378 -16.22 -19.82 -8.55
N LYS A 379 -16.51 -19.21 -9.70
CA LYS A 379 -15.51 -18.87 -10.73
C LYS A 379 -14.49 -17.85 -10.22
N TYR A 380 -14.96 -16.76 -9.60
CA TYR A 380 -14.10 -15.63 -9.27
C TYR A 380 -13.71 -15.55 -7.81
N LEU A 381 -14.58 -15.92 -6.86
CA LEU A 381 -14.26 -15.85 -5.43
C LEU A 381 -13.68 -17.17 -4.90
N GLY A 382 -13.67 -18.24 -5.72
CA GLY A 382 -13.25 -19.57 -5.29
C GLY A 382 -14.22 -20.24 -4.31
N ALA A 383 -15.43 -19.70 -4.15
CA ALA A 383 -16.40 -20.17 -3.17
C ALA A 383 -16.88 -21.61 -3.45
N LYS A 384 -17.19 -22.35 -2.39
CA LYS A 384 -17.63 -23.76 -2.46
C LYS A 384 -19.05 -23.95 -1.95
N TRP A 385 -19.66 -25.09 -2.25
CA TRP A 385 -21.04 -25.39 -1.88
C TRP A 385 -21.15 -26.08 -0.53
N ASP A 386 -22.15 -25.69 0.26
CA ASP A 386 -22.78 -26.44 1.35
C ASP A 386 -21.85 -26.96 2.47
N TRP A 387 -20.72 -26.28 2.70
CA TRP A 387 -19.81 -26.52 3.83
C TRP A 387 -19.37 -27.99 3.94
N LEU A 388 -19.00 -28.60 2.81
CA LEU A 388 -18.52 -30.00 2.81
C LEU A 388 -17.18 -30.13 3.54
N ALA A 389 -16.87 -31.33 4.02
CA ALA A 389 -15.59 -31.63 4.67
C ALA A 389 -14.40 -31.24 3.77
N GLY A 390 -13.36 -30.60 4.33
CA GLY A 390 -12.23 -30.09 3.57
C GLY A 390 -12.45 -28.72 2.93
N GLN A 391 -13.52 -28.01 3.30
CA GLN A 391 -13.83 -26.64 2.85
C GLN A 391 -13.57 -25.60 3.95
N GLU A 392 -12.49 -25.73 4.70
CA GLU A 392 -12.09 -24.78 5.74
C GLU A 392 -11.46 -23.51 5.12
N ASN A 393 -11.55 -22.38 5.80
CA ASN A 393 -10.87 -21.13 5.42
C ASN A 393 -11.22 -20.60 4.01
N MET A 394 -12.45 -20.86 3.53
CA MET A 394 -12.94 -20.37 2.25
C MET A 394 -14.38 -19.87 2.35
N PHE A 395 -14.83 -19.12 1.35
CA PHE A 395 -16.23 -18.74 1.28
C PHE A 395 -17.07 -19.96 0.93
N ASN A 396 -18.18 -20.14 1.62
CA ASN A 396 -19.15 -21.18 1.30
C ASN A 396 -20.47 -20.54 0.86
N LEU A 397 -21.16 -21.23 -0.04
CA LEU A 397 -22.46 -20.88 -0.59
C LEU A 397 -23.50 -21.85 -0.05
N GLU A 398 -24.69 -21.34 0.21
CA GLU A 398 -25.87 -22.20 0.43
C GLU A 398 -26.52 -22.53 -0.91
N SER A 399 -26.71 -23.81 -1.20
CA SER A 399 -27.43 -24.26 -2.39
C SER A 399 -28.94 -24.10 -2.27
N SER A 400 -29.63 -24.28 -3.39
CA SER A 400 -31.09 -24.29 -3.42
C SER A 400 -31.68 -25.43 -2.59
N ASP A 401 -30.96 -26.54 -2.46
CA ASP A 401 -31.42 -27.73 -1.74
C ASP A 401 -31.36 -27.53 -0.23
N ILE A 402 -30.48 -26.65 0.25
CA ILE A 402 -30.40 -26.22 1.65
C ILE A 402 -31.45 -25.13 1.96
N GLY A 403 -31.81 -24.30 0.99
CA GLY A 403 -32.94 -23.37 1.11
C GLY A 403 -32.81 -22.05 0.37
N ALA A 404 -31.62 -21.69 -0.09
CA ALA A 404 -31.36 -20.42 -0.76
C ALA A 404 -31.82 -20.41 -2.23
N THR A 405 -33.14 -20.34 -2.43
CA THR A 405 -33.79 -20.49 -3.74
C THR A 405 -33.91 -19.18 -4.54
N SER A 406 -34.01 -18.03 -3.88
CA SER A 406 -34.21 -16.74 -4.55
C SER A 406 -33.18 -15.67 -4.20
N TRP A 407 -32.20 -16.01 -3.35
CA TRP A 407 -31.05 -15.18 -2.99
C TRP A 407 -29.77 -16.02 -3.11
N VAL A 408 -28.62 -15.36 -3.12
CA VAL A 408 -27.33 -16.02 -2.91
C VAL A 408 -26.90 -15.78 -1.47
N HIS A 409 -26.84 -16.85 -0.68
CA HIS A 409 -26.21 -16.85 0.62
C HIS A 409 -24.73 -17.18 0.45
N TYR A 410 -23.87 -16.45 1.14
CA TYR A 410 -22.49 -16.84 1.34
C TYR A 410 -21.98 -16.40 2.70
N ASP A 411 -21.04 -17.16 3.24
CA ASP A 411 -20.50 -16.93 4.58
C ASP A 411 -19.03 -17.31 4.72
N VAL A 412 -18.45 -16.92 5.85
CA VAL A 412 -17.08 -17.25 6.29
C VAL A 412 -17.11 -18.12 7.55
N ARG A 413 -18.15 -18.93 7.72
CA ARG A 413 -18.38 -19.62 9.00
C ARG A 413 -17.37 -20.73 9.30
N GLU A 414 -16.72 -21.25 8.26
CA GLU A 414 -15.67 -22.28 8.31
C GLU A 414 -14.26 -21.66 8.32
N PHE A 415 -14.14 -20.34 8.53
CA PHE A 415 -12.85 -19.72 8.81
C PHE A 415 -12.40 -20.11 10.23
N ASP A 416 -11.10 -20.36 10.38
CA ASP A 416 -10.50 -20.54 11.69
C ASP A 416 -10.65 -19.28 12.55
N GLN A 417 -10.70 -19.46 13.87
CA GLN A 417 -10.94 -18.35 14.80
C GLN A 417 -9.89 -17.25 14.72
N ILE A 418 -8.66 -17.58 14.32
CA ILE A 418 -7.58 -16.61 14.09
C ILE A 418 -7.91 -15.60 12.97
N TYR A 419 -8.79 -15.98 12.06
CA TYR A 419 -9.27 -15.19 10.93
C TYR A 419 -10.62 -14.52 11.19
N LEU A 420 -11.14 -14.63 12.42
CA LEU A 420 -12.42 -14.06 12.85
C LEU A 420 -12.22 -13.19 14.11
N LYS A 421 -11.09 -12.49 14.21
CA LYS A 421 -10.86 -11.54 15.30
C LYS A 421 -11.81 -10.35 15.18
N ASP A 422 -12.18 -9.77 16.31
CA ASP A 422 -13.11 -8.63 16.40
C ASP A 422 -12.73 -7.46 15.48
N GLU A 423 -11.43 -7.21 15.27
CA GLU A 423 -10.89 -6.16 14.39
C GLU A 423 -11.15 -6.38 12.89
N TYR A 424 -11.52 -7.61 12.48
CA TYR A 424 -11.87 -7.92 11.09
C TYR A 424 -13.36 -7.69 10.79
N PHE A 425 -14.12 -7.13 11.74
CA PHE A 425 -15.52 -6.77 11.57
C PHE A 425 -15.71 -5.26 11.51
N CYS A 426 -16.70 -4.82 10.74
CA CYS A 426 -17.00 -3.40 10.53
C CYS A 426 -18.48 -3.10 10.73
N LYS A 427 -18.80 -1.83 11.00
CA LYS A 427 -20.16 -1.35 11.25
C LYS A 427 -20.59 -0.24 10.27
N ASP A 428 -19.65 0.33 9.55
CA ASP A 428 -19.83 1.45 8.63
C ASP A 428 -18.80 1.39 7.47
N SER A 429 -19.01 2.22 6.44
CA SER A 429 -18.09 2.29 5.27
C SER A 429 -16.66 2.68 5.69
N ALA A 430 -16.50 3.55 6.69
CA ALA A 430 -15.19 3.99 7.16
C ALA A 430 -14.38 2.85 7.79
N THR A 431 -15.00 2.02 8.62
CA THR A 431 -14.38 0.86 9.26
C THR A 431 -14.21 -0.32 8.30
N LEU A 432 -15.04 -0.42 7.24
CA LEU A 432 -14.82 -1.39 6.17
C LEU A 432 -13.55 -1.06 5.37
N ASN A 433 -13.46 0.18 4.91
CA ASN A 433 -12.46 0.64 3.95
C ASN A 433 -11.13 1.04 4.62
N GLY A 434 -11.18 1.56 5.84
CA GLY A 434 -10.01 2.04 6.56
C GLY A 434 -9.31 3.18 5.83
N LYS A 435 -8.02 3.39 6.14
CA LYS A 435 -7.17 4.33 5.40
C LYS A 435 -6.77 3.74 4.04
N PRO A 436 -6.50 4.57 3.02
CA PRO A 436 -5.86 4.12 1.78
C PRO A 436 -4.56 3.37 2.10
N LEU A 437 -4.33 2.22 1.46
CA LEU A 437 -3.12 1.41 1.64
C LEU A 437 -1.84 2.22 1.34
N ALA A 438 -1.89 3.10 0.34
CA ALA A 438 -0.76 3.97 0.01
C ALA A 438 -0.33 4.87 1.17
N SER A 439 -1.23 5.21 2.10
CA SER A 439 -0.93 6.02 3.29
C SER A 439 -0.39 5.22 4.48
N LEU A 440 -0.38 3.88 4.39
CA LEU A 440 0.09 2.98 5.43
C LEU A 440 1.54 2.51 5.21
N LEU A 441 2.06 2.67 3.99
CA LEU A 441 3.44 2.36 3.60
C LEU A 441 4.39 3.49 4.00
#